data_AF-A0A7W1CA62-F1
#
_entry.id   AF-A0A7W1CA62-F1
#
_cell.length_a   1.000
_cell.length_b   1.000
_cell.length_c   1.000
_cell.angle_alpha   90.00
_cell.angle_beta   90.00
_cell.angle_gamma   90.00
#
_symmetry.space_group_name_H-M   'P 1'
#
loop_
_entity.id
_entity.type
_entity.pdbx_description
1 polymer ?
#
loop_
_entity_poly.entity_id
_entity_poly.type
_entity_poly.pdbx_seq_one_letter_code
_entity_poly.pdbx_strand_id
1 'polypeptide(L)'
;MSDAAEAQGTEPRGARPLFPRVLLKISGEALMGDQRFGLHPPTVQRVAREIERAHEFGIEICLVIGGGNIFRGVSPERRRISSRAH
;
A
#
# COMPACT_ATOMS: atom_id res chain seq x y z
N MET A 1 5.71 45.69 -23.14
CA MET A 1 5.71 44.55 -24.08
C MET A 1 7.11 43.96 -24.02
N SER A 2 7.28 42.99 -23.12
CA SER A 2 7.47 41.55 -23.41
C SER A 2 8.96 41.30 -23.70
N ASP A 3 9.70 40.56 -22.88
CA ASP A 3 9.34 39.23 -22.42
C ASP A 3 9.78 38.98 -20.99
N ALA A 4 8.85 38.44 -20.21
CA ALA A 4 9.16 37.75 -18.97
C ALA A 4 9.96 36.51 -19.34
N ALA A 5 11.21 36.45 -18.86
CA ALA A 5 11.99 35.22 -18.88
C ALA A 5 11.20 34.16 -18.10
N GLU A 6 10.53 33.28 -18.84
CA GLU A 6 9.82 32.13 -18.30
C GLU A 6 10.82 31.31 -17.50
N ALA A 7 10.61 31.30 -16.19
CA ALA A 7 11.30 30.45 -15.25
C ALA A 7 11.07 29.00 -15.68
N GLN A 8 12.08 28.42 -16.31
CA GLN A 8 12.12 26.99 -16.59
C GLN A 8 12.07 26.28 -15.24
N GLY A 9 10.92 25.66 -14.96
CA GLY A 9 10.69 24.83 -13.80
C GLY A 9 11.82 23.82 -13.67
N THR A 10 12.38 23.75 -12.48
CA THR A 10 13.49 22.87 -12.13
C THR A 10 13.01 21.42 -12.17
N GLU A 11 12.93 20.83 -13.36
CA GLU A 11 12.76 19.38 -13.51
C GLU A 11 13.93 18.69 -12.78
N PRO A 12 13.67 17.76 -11.85
CA PRO A 12 14.75 17.06 -11.19
C PRO A 12 15.57 16.32 -12.24
N ARG A 13 16.81 16.77 -12.46
CA ARG A 13 17.81 16.11 -13.32
C ARG A 13 18.33 14.81 -12.67
N GLY A 14 17.42 13.89 -12.39
CA GLY A 14 17.70 12.50 -12.04
C GLY A 14 17.51 11.61 -13.27
N ALA A 15 18.28 10.53 -13.37
CA ALA A 15 18.06 9.52 -14.39
C ALA A 15 16.59 9.06 -14.36
N ARG A 16 15.97 8.85 -15.54
CA ARG A 16 14.61 8.31 -15.61
C ARG A 16 14.55 6.99 -14.82
N PRO A 17 13.52 6.77 -13.99
CA PRO A 17 13.37 5.51 -13.28
C PRO A 17 13.33 4.37 -14.29
N LEU A 18 14.08 3.30 -14.00
CA LEU A 18 14.10 2.09 -14.84
C LEU A 18 12.70 1.48 -15.01
N PHE A 19 11.84 1.68 -14.01
CA PHE A 19 10.44 1.26 -14.01
C PHE A 19 9.55 2.48 -13.77
N PRO A 20 9.09 3.16 -14.84
CA PRO A 20 8.26 4.35 -14.70
C PRO A 20 6.84 4.04 -14.18
N ARG A 21 6.37 2.80 -14.34
CA ARG A 21 5.06 2.35 -13.86
C ARG A 21 5.18 0.98 -13.22
N VAL A 22 4.59 0.82 -12.04
CA VAL A 22 4.67 -0.42 -11.26
C VAL A 22 3.33 -0.81 -10.67
N LEU A 23 3.10 -2.12 -10.53
CA LEU A 23 2.09 -2.66 -9.64
C LEU A 23 2.77 -3.08 -8.34
N LEU A 24 2.45 -2.38 -7.25
CA LEU A 24 2.95 -2.66 -5.92
C LEU A 24 1.92 -3.49 -5.17
N LYS A 25 2.20 -4.78 -4.98
CA LYS A 25 1.40 -5.65 -4.11
C LYS A 25 1.97 -5.67 -2.71
N ILE A 26 1.12 -5.43 -1.71
CA ILE A 26 1.45 -5.54 -0.28
C ILE A 26 0.53 -6.58 0.36
N SER A 27 1.07 -7.44 1.22
CA SER A 27 0.22 -8.33 2.03
C SER A 27 -0.45 -7.54 3.14
N GLY A 28 -1.72 -7.84 3.45
CA GLY A 28 -2.39 -7.23 4.60
C GLY A 28 -1.66 -7.49 5.91
N GLU A 29 -1.04 -8.66 6.03
CA GLU A 29 -0.21 -9.06 7.18
C GLU A 29 0.99 -8.13 7.38
N ALA A 30 1.56 -7.59 6.29
CA ALA A 30 2.68 -6.66 6.36
C ALA A 30 2.29 -5.30 6.98
N LEU A 31 0.99 -5.00 7.07
CA LEU A 31 0.45 -3.78 7.67
C LEU A 31 0.09 -3.95 9.16
N MET A 32 0.26 -5.14 9.73
CA MET A 32 -0.11 -5.44 11.12
C MET A 32 0.97 -5.05 12.14
N GLY A 33 2.20 -4.78 11.73
CA GLY A 33 3.32 -4.59 12.68
C GLY A 33 3.44 -5.79 13.63
N ASP A 34 3.53 -5.54 14.93
CA ASP A 34 3.58 -6.59 15.97
C ASP A 34 2.18 -7.12 16.36
N GLN A 35 1.11 -6.64 15.71
CA GLN A 35 -0.26 -7.06 16.00
C GLN A 35 -0.60 -8.38 15.33
N ARG A 36 -1.53 -9.14 15.92
CA ARG A 36 -2.01 -10.41 15.38
C ARG A 36 -3.16 -10.27 14.37
N PHE A 37 -3.80 -9.11 14.32
CA PHE A 37 -4.97 -8.81 13.49
C PHE A 37 -5.10 -7.30 13.33
N GLY A 38 -5.73 -6.83 12.24
CA GLY A 38 -6.04 -5.42 12.05
C GLY A 38 -4.97 -4.65 11.27
N LEU A 39 -4.90 -3.35 11.51
CA LEU A 39 -3.91 -2.44 10.91
C LEU A 39 -3.12 -1.78 12.04
N HIS A 40 -1.80 -1.74 11.91
CA HIS A 40 -0.92 -0.99 12.78
C HIS A 40 -0.65 0.39 12.20
N PRO A 41 -1.20 1.48 12.77
CA PRO A 41 -1.12 2.81 12.16
C PRO A 41 0.32 3.29 11.89
N PRO A 42 1.30 3.10 12.78
CA PRO A 42 2.69 3.46 12.49
C PRO A 42 3.28 2.72 11.28
N THR A 43 2.97 1.43 11.11
CA THR A 43 3.43 0.64 9.95
C THR A 43 2.79 1.15 8.66
N VAL A 44 1.48 1.39 8.68
CA VAL A 44 0.75 1.95 7.52
C VAL A 44 1.32 3.31 7.12
N GLN A 45 1.57 4.20 8.09
CA GLN A 45 2.16 5.50 7.82
C GLN A 45 3.58 5.41 7.25
N ARG A 46 4.40 4.46 7.72
CA ARG A 46 5.74 4.24 7.15
C ARG A 46 5.65 3.83 5.68
N VAL A 47 4.78 2.87 5.37
CA VAL A 47 4.55 2.40 3.99
C VAL A 47 4.02 3.52 3.11
N ALA A 48 3.07 4.32 3.60
CA ALA A 48 2.54 5.48 2.87
C ALA A 48 3.65 6.48 2.50
N ARG A 49 4.55 6.81 3.44
CA ARG A 49 5.71 7.70 3.18
C ARG A 49 6.72 7.11 2.20
N GLU A 50 6.84 5.79 2.11
CA GLU A 50 7.69 5.14 1.11
C GLU A 50 7.07 5.24 -0.30
N ILE A 51 5.76 5.04 -0.40
CA ILE A 51 5.01 5.19 -1.65
C ILE A 51 5.01 6.65 -2.13
N GLU A 52 4.80 7.60 -1.22
CA GLU A 52 4.85 9.04 -1.50
C GLU A 52 6.20 9.43 -2.11
N ARG A 53 7.31 9.02 -1.47
CA ARG A 53 8.66 9.28 -2.01
C ARG A 53 8.85 8.67 -3.40
N ALA A 54 8.37 7.44 -3.63
CA ALA A 54 8.45 6.81 -4.96
C ALA A 54 7.65 7.60 -6.01
N HIS A 55 6.49 8.13 -5.62
CA HIS A 55 5.67 8.99 -6.48
C HIS A 55 6.35 10.33 -6.79
N GLU A 56 7.02 10.95 -5.81
CA GLU A 56 7.83 12.17 -6.00
C GLU A 56 8.98 11.97 -7.00
N PHE A 57 9.49 10.74 -7.14
CA PHE A 57 10.46 10.38 -8.18
C PHE A 57 9.84 10.17 -9.58
N GLY A 58 8.55 10.46 -9.76
CA GLY A 58 7.85 10.35 -11.05
C GLY A 58 7.43 8.93 -11.41
N ILE A 59 7.35 8.02 -10.44
CA ILE A 59 6.87 6.65 -10.65
C ILE A 59 5.34 6.62 -10.49
N GLU A 60 4.64 6.05 -11.46
CA GLU A 60 3.20 5.77 -11.34
C GLU A 60 3.00 4.41 -10.65
N ILE A 61 2.18 4.39 -9.60
CA ILE A 61 2.05 3.22 -8.73
C ILE A 61 0.59 2.77 -8.70
N CYS A 62 0.34 1.54 -9.14
CA CYS A 62 -0.90 0.83 -8.87
C CYS A 62 -0.72 0.02 -7.58
N LEU A 63 -1.52 0.29 -6.55
CA LEU A 63 -1.40 -0.38 -5.24
C LEU A 63 -2.43 -1.50 -5.08
N VAL A 64 -1.97 -2.70 -4.72
CA VAL A 64 -2.83 -3.85 -4.38
C VAL A 64 -2.54 -4.27 -2.95
N ILE A 65 -3.55 -4.22 -2.07
CA ILE A 65 -3.42 -4.63 -0.67
C ILE A 65 -4.22 -5.91 -0.44
N GLY A 66 -3.57 -6.97 0.05
CA GLY A 66 -4.27 -8.17 0.50
C GLY A 66 -5.07 -7.90 1.78
N GLY A 67 -6.29 -8.45 1.90
CA GLY A 67 -7.17 -8.23 3.07
C GLY A 67 -7.10 -9.28 4.19
N GLY A 68 -6.13 -10.22 4.15
CA GLY A 68 -6.05 -11.37 5.05
C GLY A 68 -5.83 -11.04 6.53
N ASN A 69 -5.41 -9.80 6.82
CA ASN A 69 -5.31 -9.24 8.16
C ASN A 69 -6.65 -8.74 8.75
N ILE A 70 -7.70 -8.60 7.92
CA ILE A 70 -9.05 -8.17 8.33
C ILE A 70 -10.09 -9.27 8.09
N PHE A 71 -10.03 -9.93 6.94
CA PHE A 71 -10.97 -10.98 6.55
C PHE A 71 -10.20 -12.25 6.20
N ARG A 72 -10.36 -13.30 7.00
CA ARG A 72 -9.90 -14.65 6.66
C ARG A 72 -11.10 -15.47 6.22
N GLY A 73 -11.06 -15.97 4.98
CA GLY A 73 -12.19 -16.61 4.30
C GLY A 73 -12.77 -17.88 4.96
N VAL A 74 -12.20 -18.34 6.07
CA VAL A 74 -12.66 -19.49 6.85
C VAL A 74 -12.38 -19.29 8.34
N SER A 75 -13.16 -18.45 9.03
CA SER A 75 -13.26 -18.54 10.50
C SER A 75 -14.04 -19.82 10.87
N PRO A 76 -13.47 -20.79 11.61
CA PRO A 76 -14.12 -22.08 11.88
C PRO A 76 -15.34 -22.05 12.80
N GLU A 77 -15.89 -20.88 13.17
CA GLU A 77 -16.99 -20.80 14.14
C GLU A 77 -18.37 -21.20 13.59
N ARG A 78 -18.44 -21.77 12.37
CA ARG A 78 -19.66 -22.36 11.80
C ARG A 78 -19.63 -23.89 11.82
N ARG A 79 -19.75 -24.47 13.03
CA ARG A 79 -20.69 -25.57 13.37
C ARG A 79 -20.41 -26.11 14.77
N ARG A 80 -21.12 -25.61 15.77
CA ARG A 80 -21.59 -26.44 16.88
C ARG A 80 -23.08 -26.73 16.66
N ILE A 81 -23.39 -27.58 15.69
CA ILE A 81 -24.59 -28.40 15.78
C ILE A 81 -24.11 -29.69 16.43
N SER A 82 -24.09 -29.72 17.76
CA SER A 82 -24.04 -30.99 18.48
C SER A 82 -25.40 -31.65 18.28
N SER A 83 -25.47 -32.64 17.39
CA SER A 83 -26.60 -33.55 17.31
C SER A 83 -26.74 -34.27 18.64
N ARG A 84 -27.73 -33.90 19.45
CA ARG A 84 -28.30 -34.79 20.46
C ARG A 84 -29.17 -35.80 19.70
N ALA A 85 -28.62 -36.98 19.49
CA ALA A 85 -29.37 -38.17 19.16
C ALA A 85 -28.79 -39.30 20.00
N HIS A 86 -29.39 -39.51 21.17
CA HIS A 86 -29.70 -40.80 21.80
C HIS A 86 -30.59 -40.51 23.01
#